data_AF-A0AAV4X0Z0-F1
#
_entry.id   AF-A0AAV4X0Z0-F1
#
_cell.length_a   1.000
_cell.length_b   1.000
_cell.length_c   1.000
_cell.angle_alpha   90.00
_cell.angle_beta   90.00
_cell.angle_gamma   90.00
#
_symmetry.space_group_name_H-M   'P 1'
#
loop_
_entity.id
_entity.type
_entity.pdbx_description
1 polymer ?
#
loop_
_entity_poly.entity_id
_entity_poly.type
_entity_poly.pdbx_seq_one_letter_code
_entity_poly.pdbx_strand_id
1 'polypeptide(L)'
;MEEVVREIVDDPKAIGEFEREWETLKAEKRNFAQHISNWLSVQANENATILFRVLLHSTLCTKRVAEEFRLSTEAFDWLVGEIESRFQQAQVQPGEMVGALAAQSLGEPATQMTLNTFHHAGVSAKNVTLGVPRLKEIINISKNPKTPSLTVFLTGAAAKDAERAKDVLCRLEHTTLRKVTENTAIYYDPDLQNSVIAEDREFVSVYHEMPDFDPSGISPWLLRIELDRKRMTDKKLTMEQIAEKIYAAFGNDLNCVFNDDNAEKLVLRIRIMNSDYNLQEGEKTRKRNGG
;
A
#
# COMPACT_ATOMS: atom_id res chain seq x y z
N MET A 1 13.41 -60.55 19.60
CA MET A 1 12.30 -59.72 19.06
C MET A 1 11.83 -60.24 17.71
N GLU A 2 12.72 -60.70 16.83
CA GLU A 2 12.33 -61.33 15.54
C GLU A 2 11.72 -62.74 15.66
N GLU A 3 12.09 -63.56 16.65
CA GLU A 3 11.47 -64.88 16.88
C GLU A 3 10.03 -64.77 17.40
N VAL A 4 9.76 -63.85 18.32
CA VAL A 4 8.41 -63.62 18.88
C VAL A 4 7.43 -63.10 17.82
N VAL A 5 7.93 -62.31 16.86
CA VAL A 5 7.11 -61.83 15.73
C VAL A 5 6.82 -62.97 14.75
N ARG A 6 7.72 -63.94 14.56
CA ARG A 6 7.45 -65.12 13.71
C ARG A 6 6.44 -66.08 14.33
N GLU A 7 6.50 -66.33 15.65
CA GLU A 7 5.51 -67.17 16.34
C GLU A 7 4.08 -66.58 16.30
N ILE A 8 3.96 -65.25 16.35
CA ILE A 8 2.65 -64.57 16.30
C ILE A 8 2.08 -64.51 14.87
N VAL A 9 2.95 -64.47 13.84
CA VAL A 9 2.54 -64.43 12.43
C VAL A 9 2.04 -65.78 11.91
N ASP A 10 2.45 -66.89 12.54
CA ASP A 10 2.05 -68.24 12.14
C ASP A 10 0.84 -68.81 12.93
N ASP A 11 0.27 -68.06 13.89
CA ASP A 11 -0.98 -68.45 14.59
C ASP A 11 -2.23 -67.92 13.85
N PRO A 12 -3.00 -68.78 13.15
CA PRO A 12 -4.19 -68.38 12.42
C PRO A 12 -5.30 -67.80 13.31
N LYS A 13 -5.30 -68.06 14.63
CA LYS A 13 -6.24 -67.41 15.56
C LYS A 13 -5.86 -65.96 15.85
N ALA A 14 -4.57 -65.68 16.05
CA ALA A 14 -4.06 -64.33 16.30
C ALA A 14 -4.28 -63.41 15.08
N ILE A 15 -4.08 -63.93 13.87
CA ILE A 15 -4.37 -63.22 12.61
C ILE A 15 -5.87 -62.90 12.49
N GLY A 16 -6.75 -63.87 12.78
CA GLY A 16 -8.20 -63.67 12.70
C GLY A 16 -8.79 -62.79 13.80
N GLU A 17 -8.10 -62.62 14.93
CA GLU A 17 -8.43 -61.62 15.96
C GLU A 17 -7.95 -60.23 15.55
N PHE A 18 -6.73 -60.11 15.02
CA PHE A 18 -6.19 -58.85 14.49
C PHE A 18 -7.01 -58.30 13.31
N GLU A 19 -7.45 -59.17 12.39
CA GLU A 19 -8.34 -58.75 11.28
C GLU A 19 -9.70 -58.24 11.77
N ARG A 20 -10.27 -58.87 12.82
CA ARG A 20 -11.52 -58.39 13.43
C ARG A 20 -11.33 -57.05 14.12
N GLU A 21 -10.23 -56.88 14.87
CA GLU A 21 -9.89 -55.63 15.55
C GLU A 21 -9.61 -54.49 14.54
N TRP A 22 -8.96 -54.83 13.42
CA TRP A 22 -8.71 -53.92 12.30
C TRP A 22 -9.99 -53.49 11.60
N GLU A 23 -10.94 -54.39 11.36
CA GLU A 23 -12.24 -54.05 10.78
C GLU A 23 -13.12 -53.23 11.74
N THR A 24 -13.06 -53.47 13.05
CA THR A 24 -13.72 -52.59 14.04
C THR A 24 -13.11 -51.18 14.05
N LEU A 25 -11.77 -51.05 13.99
CA LEU A 25 -11.09 -49.76 13.91
C LEU A 25 -11.40 -49.02 12.61
N LYS A 26 -11.54 -49.73 11.48
CA LYS A 26 -12.03 -49.13 10.22
C LYS A 26 -13.47 -48.66 10.33
N ALA A 27 -14.35 -49.43 10.95
CA ALA A 27 -15.74 -49.06 11.17
C ALA A 27 -15.86 -47.81 12.07
N GLU A 28 -15.07 -47.73 13.14
CA GLU A 28 -15.01 -46.55 14.01
C GLU A 28 -14.48 -45.32 13.27
N LYS A 29 -13.40 -45.45 12.50
CA LYS A 29 -12.89 -44.35 11.64
C LYS A 29 -13.91 -43.90 10.60
N ARG A 30 -14.67 -44.84 10.02
CA ARG A 30 -15.73 -44.52 9.06
C ARG A 30 -16.91 -43.81 9.70
N ASN A 31 -17.32 -44.24 10.90
CA ASN A 31 -18.38 -43.59 11.68
C ASN A 31 -17.96 -42.18 12.12
N PHE A 32 -16.71 -42.01 12.54
CA PHE A 32 -16.15 -40.71 12.89
C PHE A 32 -16.06 -39.76 11.67
N ALA A 33 -15.61 -40.26 10.52
CA ALA A 33 -15.57 -39.49 9.27
C ALA A 33 -16.98 -39.06 8.82
N GLN A 34 -17.98 -39.94 8.94
CA GLN A 34 -19.37 -39.61 8.63
C GLN A 34 -19.92 -38.56 9.59
N HIS A 35 -19.59 -38.66 10.88
CA HIS A 35 -19.98 -37.66 11.89
C HIS A 35 -19.41 -36.28 11.59
N ILE A 36 -18.13 -36.19 11.22
CA ILE A 36 -17.49 -34.94 10.80
C ILE A 36 -18.13 -34.38 9.54
N SER A 37 -18.39 -35.23 8.54
CA SER A 37 -19.04 -34.81 7.28
C SER A 37 -20.45 -34.23 7.52
N ASN A 38 -21.22 -34.84 8.42
CA ASN A 38 -22.54 -34.35 8.79
C ASN A 38 -22.45 -33.01 9.51
N TRP A 39 -21.53 -32.88 10.47
CA TRP A 39 -21.31 -31.62 11.19
C TRP A 39 -20.90 -30.47 10.26
N LEU A 40 -19.97 -30.73 9.33
CA LEU A 40 -19.50 -29.72 8.37
C LEU A 40 -20.64 -29.26 7.44
N SER A 41 -21.48 -30.20 7.01
CA SER A 41 -22.64 -29.90 6.14
C SER A 41 -23.67 -29.04 6.85
N VAL A 42 -23.95 -29.34 8.13
CA VAL A 42 -24.84 -28.51 8.97
C VAL A 42 -24.27 -27.11 9.12
N GLN A 43 -22.98 -26.98 9.47
CA GLN A 43 -22.34 -25.68 9.62
C GLN A 43 -22.33 -24.87 8.31
N ALA A 44 -22.10 -25.51 7.16
CA ALA A 44 -22.16 -24.86 5.85
C ALA A 44 -23.57 -24.32 5.56
N ASN A 45 -24.62 -25.07 5.87
CA ASN A 45 -26.00 -24.64 5.70
C ASN A 45 -26.38 -23.50 6.67
N GLU A 46 -25.89 -23.55 7.91
CA GLU A 46 -26.05 -22.44 8.86
C GLU A 46 -25.43 -21.17 8.31
N ASN A 47 -24.17 -21.23 7.84
CA ASN A 47 -23.45 -20.10 7.26
C ASN A 47 -24.13 -19.53 6.01
N ALA A 48 -24.63 -20.39 5.12
CA ALA A 48 -25.33 -19.98 3.92
C ALA A 48 -26.64 -19.23 4.22
N THR A 49 -27.28 -19.53 5.35
CA THR A 49 -28.59 -18.96 5.72
C THR A 49 -28.53 -17.90 6.81
N ILE A 50 -27.34 -17.49 7.29
CA ILE A 50 -27.20 -16.51 8.39
C ILE A 50 -27.99 -15.23 8.13
N LEU A 51 -27.77 -14.58 6.98
CA LEU A 51 -28.40 -13.29 6.70
C LEU A 51 -29.93 -13.42 6.62
N PHE A 52 -30.42 -14.52 6.04
CA PHE A 52 -31.84 -14.81 5.97
C PHE A 52 -32.45 -15.11 7.34
N ARG A 53 -31.76 -15.87 8.20
CA ARG A 53 -32.16 -16.11 9.59
C ARG A 53 -32.20 -14.80 10.39
N VAL A 54 -31.19 -13.96 10.26
CA VAL A 54 -31.16 -12.63 10.92
C VAL A 54 -32.35 -11.79 10.47
N LEU A 55 -32.65 -11.78 9.17
CA LEU A 55 -33.83 -11.09 8.63
C LEU A 55 -35.10 -11.63 9.27
N LEU A 56 -35.34 -12.94 9.22
CA LEU A 56 -36.52 -13.58 9.81
C LEU A 56 -36.68 -13.28 11.30
N HIS A 57 -35.59 -13.35 12.07
CA HIS A 57 -35.64 -13.06 13.50
C HIS A 57 -35.90 -11.58 13.79
N SER A 58 -35.36 -10.67 12.97
CA SER A 58 -35.59 -9.24 13.12
C SER A 58 -37.01 -8.81 12.72
N THR A 59 -37.61 -9.49 11.73
CA THR A 59 -38.96 -9.20 11.24
C THR A 59 -40.03 -9.89 12.08
N LEU A 60 -39.87 -11.17 12.38
CA LEU A 60 -40.81 -11.98 13.14
C LEU A 60 -40.52 -11.99 14.66
N CYS A 61 -39.89 -10.93 15.18
CA CYS A 61 -39.69 -10.83 16.62
C CYS A 61 -41.04 -10.66 17.35
N THR A 62 -41.12 -11.21 18.57
CA THR A 62 -42.38 -11.31 19.34
C THR A 62 -43.08 -9.97 19.49
N LYS A 63 -42.32 -8.88 19.72
CA LYS A 63 -42.88 -7.53 19.83
C LYS A 63 -43.55 -7.06 18.55
N ARG A 64 -42.89 -7.23 17.39
CA ARG A 64 -43.45 -6.80 16.10
C ARG A 64 -44.65 -7.65 15.70
N VAL A 65 -44.58 -8.95 15.93
CA VAL A 65 -45.70 -9.87 15.66
C VAL A 65 -46.94 -9.51 16.50
N ALA A 66 -46.76 -9.17 17.78
CA ALA A 66 -47.86 -8.88 18.69
C ALA A 66 -48.41 -7.44 18.56
N GLU A 67 -47.54 -6.43 18.45
CA GLU A 67 -47.94 -5.01 18.53
C GLU A 67 -48.16 -4.37 17.15
N GLU A 68 -47.26 -4.65 16.20
CA GLU A 68 -47.22 -4.00 14.87
C GLU A 68 -48.08 -4.78 13.87
N PHE A 69 -47.80 -6.06 13.68
CA PHE A 69 -48.51 -6.91 12.72
C PHE A 69 -49.81 -7.51 13.28
N ARG A 70 -49.89 -7.65 14.61
CA ARG A 70 -51.06 -8.18 15.35
C ARG A 70 -51.57 -9.49 14.74
N LEU A 71 -50.66 -10.41 14.48
CA LEU A 71 -50.99 -11.69 13.83
C LEU A 71 -51.75 -12.60 14.80
N SER A 72 -52.82 -13.23 14.31
CA SER A 72 -53.43 -14.37 14.97
C SER A 72 -52.54 -15.61 14.82
N THR A 73 -52.73 -16.62 15.67
CA THR A 73 -51.99 -17.89 15.57
C THR A 73 -52.17 -18.54 14.19
N GLU A 74 -53.39 -18.56 13.66
CA GLU A 74 -53.69 -19.10 12.32
C GLU A 74 -52.95 -18.33 11.21
N ALA A 75 -52.90 -17.00 11.30
CA ALA A 75 -52.20 -16.17 10.31
C ALA A 75 -50.68 -16.35 10.40
N PHE A 76 -50.15 -16.55 11.61
CA PHE A 76 -48.72 -16.81 11.82
C PHE A 76 -48.30 -18.17 11.27
N ASP A 77 -49.08 -19.23 11.53
CA ASP A 77 -48.79 -20.57 11.02
C ASP A 77 -48.86 -20.62 9.49
N TRP A 78 -49.86 -19.93 8.91
CA TRP A 78 -49.94 -19.77 7.46
C TRP A 78 -48.72 -19.03 6.89
N LEU A 79 -48.28 -17.95 7.55
CA LEU A 79 -47.12 -17.17 7.12
C LEU A 79 -45.82 -17.99 7.14
N VAL A 80 -45.60 -18.78 8.18
CA VAL A 80 -44.42 -19.65 8.28
C VAL A 80 -44.43 -20.68 7.14
N GLY A 81 -45.59 -21.28 6.85
CA GLY A 81 -45.74 -22.21 5.73
C GLY A 81 -45.49 -21.56 4.36
N GLU A 82 -45.98 -20.35 4.15
CA GLU A 82 -45.73 -19.60 2.90
C GLU A 82 -44.25 -19.25 2.77
N ILE A 83 -43.57 -18.82 3.85
CA ILE A 83 -42.14 -18.55 3.84
C ILE A 83 -41.34 -19.80 3.46
N GLU A 84 -41.66 -20.95 4.04
CA GLU A 84 -41.01 -22.22 3.71
C GLU A 84 -41.21 -22.59 2.24
N SER A 85 -42.45 -22.51 1.75
CA SER A 85 -42.78 -22.81 0.35
C SER A 85 -42.02 -21.90 -0.62
N ARG A 86 -42.01 -20.59 -0.37
CA ARG A 86 -41.29 -19.61 -1.19
C ARG A 86 -39.78 -19.80 -1.14
N PHE A 87 -39.24 -20.16 0.02
CA PHE A 87 -37.83 -20.43 0.18
C PHE A 87 -37.39 -21.66 -0.64
N GLN A 88 -38.18 -22.73 -0.64
CA GLN A 88 -37.91 -23.92 -1.46
C GLN A 88 -38.03 -23.61 -2.96
N GLN A 89 -39.02 -22.82 -3.37
CA GLN A 89 -39.20 -22.41 -4.77
C GLN A 89 -38.06 -21.51 -5.28
N ALA A 90 -37.45 -20.71 -4.41
CA ALA A 90 -36.36 -19.81 -4.77
C ALA A 90 -35.01 -20.54 -4.99
N GLN A 91 -34.94 -21.84 -4.75
CA GLN A 91 -33.73 -22.62 -5.00
C GLN A 91 -33.45 -22.74 -6.50
N VAL A 92 -32.19 -22.53 -6.88
CA VAL A 92 -31.71 -22.66 -8.26
C VAL A 92 -31.84 -24.11 -8.72
N GLN A 93 -32.29 -24.30 -9.96
CA GLN A 93 -32.44 -25.64 -10.53
C GLN A 93 -31.06 -26.25 -10.84
N PRO A 94 -30.82 -27.52 -10.47
CA PRO A 94 -29.57 -28.18 -10.79
C PRO A 94 -29.43 -28.34 -12.31
N GLY A 95 -28.22 -28.10 -12.83
CA GLY A 95 -27.92 -28.22 -14.27
C GLY A 95 -28.12 -26.94 -15.09
N GLU A 96 -28.45 -25.81 -14.46
CA GLU A 96 -28.55 -24.52 -15.14
C GLU A 96 -27.17 -24.01 -15.63
N MET A 97 -27.14 -23.44 -16.84
CA MET A 97 -25.91 -22.91 -17.46
C MET A 97 -25.52 -21.54 -16.90
N VAL A 98 -25.15 -21.50 -15.61
CA VAL A 98 -24.83 -20.27 -14.87
C VAL A 98 -23.70 -19.45 -15.49
N GLY A 99 -22.74 -20.09 -16.18
CA GLY A 99 -21.61 -19.39 -16.80
C GLY A 99 -22.02 -18.49 -17.96
N ALA A 100 -22.91 -18.97 -18.84
CA ALA A 100 -23.40 -18.19 -19.97
C ALA A 100 -24.30 -17.03 -19.51
N LEU A 101 -25.19 -17.32 -18.55
CA LEU A 101 -26.07 -16.31 -17.94
C LEU A 101 -25.25 -15.21 -17.27
N ALA A 102 -24.27 -15.56 -16.43
CA ALA A 102 -23.42 -14.59 -15.75
C ALA A 102 -22.60 -13.72 -16.73
N ALA A 103 -22.07 -14.32 -17.81
CA ALA A 103 -21.34 -13.59 -18.83
C ALA A 103 -22.24 -12.55 -19.54
N GLN A 104 -23.47 -12.93 -19.89
CA GLN A 104 -24.44 -12.01 -20.50
C GLN A 104 -24.86 -10.90 -19.53
N SER A 105 -25.16 -11.25 -18.27
CA SER A 105 -25.56 -10.30 -17.22
C SER A 105 -24.48 -9.26 -16.91
N LEU A 106 -23.20 -9.58 -17.15
CA LEU A 106 -22.10 -8.61 -17.03
C LEU A 106 -21.86 -7.83 -18.33
N GLY A 107 -21.99 -8.48 -19.49
CA GLY A 107 -21.73 -7.87 -20.80
C GLY A 107 -22.73 -6.79 -21.19
N GLU A 108 -24.03 -7.01 -20.97
CA GLU A 108 -25.08 -6.06 -21.31
C GLU A 108 -24.91 -4.70 -20.59
N PRO A 109 -24.83 -4.62 -19.25
CA PRO A 109 -24.66 -3.34 -18.55
C PRO A 109 -23.30 -2.70 -18.86
N ALA A 110 -22.25 -3.49 -19.13
CA ALA A 110 -20.95 -2.95 -19.50
C ALA A 110 -21.01 -2.08 -20.77
N THR A 111 -21.83 -2.47 -21.76
CA THR A 111 -22.02 -1.65 -22.97
C THR A 111 -22.74 -0.34 -22.64
N GLN A 112 -23.77 -0.38 -21.79
CA GLN A 112 -24.52 0.80 -21.34
C GLN A 112 -23.64 1.79 -20.55
N MET A 113 -22.73 1.28 -19.73
CA MET A 113 -21.85 2.12 -18.90
C MET A 113 -20.84 2.94 -19.72
N THR A 114 -20.58 2.62 -20.99
CA THR A 114 -19.54 3.29 -21.80
C THR A 114 -19.82 4.77 -22.06
N LEU A 115 -21.09 5.12 -22.29
CA LEU A 115 -21.49 6.48 -22.70
C LEU A 115 -21.63 7.46 -21.53
N ASN A 116 -21.80 6.98 -20.30
CA ASN A 116 -22.10 7.83 -19.12
C ASN A 116 -20.87 8.25 -18.30
N THR A 117 -19.65 7.95 -18.76
CA THR A 117 -18.43 8.01 -17.93
C THR A 117 -17.82 9.40 -17.74
N PHE A 118 -18.19 10.39 -18.56
CA PHE A 118 -17.57 11.72 -18.53
C PHE A 118 -18.27 12.73 -17.60
N HIS A 119 -19.41 12.38 -17.02
CA HIS A 119 -20.27 13.32 -16.28
C HIS A 119 -20.46 12.99 -14.79
N HIS A 120 -19.50 12.32 -14.14
CA HIS A 120 -19.44 12.34 -12.68
C HIS A 120 -18.99 13.72 -12.20
N ALA A 121 -19.93 14.67 -12.22
CA ALA A 121 -19.75 16.01 -11.70
C ALA A 121 -19.58 15.95 -10.17
N GLY A 122 -18.48 16.52 -9.65
CA GLY A 122 -18.33 16.75 -8.21
C GLY A 122 -16.99 16.36 -7.58
N VAL A 123 -16.13 15.59 -8.28
CA VAL A 123 -14.79 15.26 -7.76
C VAL A 123 -13.73 15.77 -8.74
N SER A 124 -13.15 16.91 -8.41
CA SER A 124 -12.08 17.52 -9.19
C SER A 124 -10.86 16.58 -9.19
N ALA A 125 -10.34 16.28 -10.39
CA ALA A 125 -8.99 15.79 -10.65
C ALA A 125 -8.69 14.27 -10.67
N LYS A 126 -9.65 13.37 -10.93
CA LYS A 126 -9.27 12.01 -11.40
C LYS A 126 -10.02 11.63 -12.67
N ASN A 127 -9.35 11.77 -13.81
CA ASN A 127 -9.67 11.06 -15.04
C ASN A 127 -9.44 9.57 -14.81
N VAL A 128 -10.30 8.91 -14.04
CA VAL A 128 -10.25 7.46 -13.89
C VAL A 128 -10.71 6.86 -15.21
N THR A 129 -9.97 5.88 -15.75
CA THR A 129 -10.51 5.07 -16.85
C THR A 129 -11.78 4.41 -16.35
N LEU A 130 -12.93 4.79 -16.91
CA LEU A 130 -14.25 4.24 -16.57
C LEU A 130 -14.84 3.53 -17.81
N GLY A 131 -15.84 2.69 -17.59
CA GLY A 131 -16.57 1.98 -18.65
C GLY A 131 -15.75 0.84 -19.31
N VAL A 132 -16.01 0.60 -20.60
CA VAL A 132 -15.39 -0.49 -21.37
C VAL A 132 -13.86 -0.48 -21.38
N PRO A 133 -13.16 0.68 -21.50
CA PRO A 133 -11.70 0.71 -21.40
C PRO A 133 -11.17 0.12 -20.09
N ARG A 134 -11.84 0.40 -18.97
CA ARG A 134 -11.46 -0.14 -17.65
C ARG A 134 -11.79 -1.61 -17.52
N LEU A 135 -12.96 -2.02 -18.01
CA LEU A 135 -13.35 -3.43 -18.03
C LEU A 135 -12.33 -4.26 -18.82
N LYS A 136 -11.86 -3.76 -19.97
CA LYS A 136 -10.82 -4.40 -20.77
C LYS A 136 -9.48 -4.48 -20.03
N GLU A 137 -9.11 -3.45 -19.27
CA GLU A 137 -7.89 -3.48 -18.45
C GLU A 137 -7.96 -4.54 -17.34
N ILE A 138 -9.12 -4.68 -16.68
CA ILE A 138 -9.35 -5.62 -15.59
C ILE A 138 -9.38 -7.06 -16.10
N ILE A 139 -10.17 -7.35 -17.16
CA ILE A 139 -10.29 -8.70 -17.72
C ILE A 139 -8.93 -9.22 -18.23
N ASN A 140 -8.13 -8.35 -18.86
CA ASN A 140 -6.82 -8.74 -19.38
C ASN A 140 -5.69 -8.69 -18.34
N ILE A 141 -5.98 -8.29 -17.10
CA ILE A 141 -4.99 -8.15 -16.02
C ILE A 141 -3.76 -7.36 -16.51
N SER A 142 -4.01 -6.15 -17.04
CA SER A 142 -2.94 -5.32 -17.60
C SER A 142 -1.90 -4.96 -16.54
N LYS A 143 -0.62 -5.20 -16.83
CA LYS A 143 0.49 -4.83 -15.93
C LYS A 143 0.61 -3.32 -15.72
N ASN A 144 0.27 -2.53 -16.73
CA ASN A 144 0.37 -1.07 -16.71
C ASN A 144 -1.03 -0.47 -16.95
N PRO A 145 -1.85 -0.27 -15.91
CA PRO A 145 -3.13 0.42 -16.05
C PRO A 145 -2.89 1.87 -16.44
N LYS A 146 -3.73 2.45 -17.31
CA LYS A 146 -3.53 3.83 -17.80
C LYS A 146 -3.58 4.88 -16.69
N THR A 147 -4.42 4.65 -15.68
CA THR A 147 -4.68 5.61 -14.60
C THR A 147 -4.56 4.90 -13.24
N PRO A 148 -3.32 4.57 -12.79
CA PRO A 148 -3.13 3.97 -11.48
C PRO A 148 -3.59 4.96 -10.41
N SER A 149 -4.41 4.50 -9.48
CA SER A 149 -4.86 5.32 -8.37
C SER A 149 -4.88 4.51 -7.08
N LEU A 150 -4.58 5.18 -5.99
CA LEU A 150 -4.57 4.59 -4.66
C LEU A 150 -5.32 5.53 -3.70
N THR A 151 -6.14 4.94 -2.85
CA THR A 151 -6.88 5.66 -1.79
C THR A 151 -6.24 5.28 -0.46
N VAL A 152 -5.56 6.24 0.18
CA VAL A 152 -4.96 6.07 1.51
C VAL A 152 -5.92 6.62 2.55
N PHE A 153 -6.34 5.79 3.50
CA PHE A 153 -7.10 6.24 4.66
C PHE A 153 -6.13 6.66 5.78
N LEU A 154 -6.35 7.84 6.35
CA LEU A 154 -5.57 8.34 7.48
C LEU A 154 -6.15 7.80 8.79
N THR A 155 -5.31 7.66 9.81
CA THR A 155 -5.70 7.16 11.14
C THR A 155 -5.46 8.22 12.22
N GLY A 156 -6.14 8.05 13.37
CA GLY A 156 -5.95 8.90 14.55
C GLY A 156 -6.34 10.37 14.31
N ALA A 157 -5.52 11.29 14.83
CA ALA A 157 -5.75 12.73 14.72
C ALA A 157 -5.67 13.23 13.26
N ALA A 158 -4.81 12.62 12.43
CA ALA A 158 -4.64 13.00 11.02
C ALA A 158 -5.88 12.75 10.17
N ALA A 159 -6.80 11.88 10.61
CA ALA A 159 -8.07 11.64 9.92
C ALA A 159 -9.08 12.79 10.08
N LYS A 160 -8.95 13.60 11.13
CA LYS A 160 -9.90 14.67 11.47
C LYS A 160 -9.33 16.08 11.29
N ASP A 161 -8.01 16.19 11.19
CA ASP A 161 -7.27 17.45 11.18
C ASP A 161 -6.58 17.65 9.83
N ALA A 162 -6.94 18.72 9.14
CA ALA A 162 -6.44 19.04 7.80
C ALA A 162 -4.93 19.36 7.78
N GLU A 163 -4.40 20.01 8.82
CA GLU A 163 -2.97 20.35 8.88
C GLU A 163 -2.11 19.09 9.00
N ARG A 164 -2.51 18.17 9.89
CA ARG A 164 -1.84 16.88 10.04
C ARG A 164 -2.01 15.98 8.80
N ALA A 165 -3.16 16.07 8.12
CA ALA A 165 -3.34 15.39 6.84
C ALA A 165 -2.38 15.91 5.77
N LYS A 166 -2.13 17.23 5.74
CA LYS A 166 -1.15 17.85 4.85
C LYS A 166 0.28 17.38 5.16
N ASP A 167 0.63 17.19 6.43
CA ASP A 167 1.94 16.63 6.81
C ASP A 167 2.16 15.21 6.23
N VAL A 168 1.13 14.36 6.29
CA VAL A 168 1.20 13.02 5.69
C VAL A 168 1.28 13.11 4.16
N LEU A 169 0.55 14.04 3.54
CA LEU A 169 0.62 14.29 2.10
C LEU A 169 2.05 14.67 1.66
N CYS A 170 2.68 15.61 2.35
CA CYS A 170 4.05 16.05 2.04
C CYS A 170 5.06 14.90 2.13
N ARG A 171 4.86 13.94 3.05
CA ARG A 171 5.73 12.76 3.21
C ARG A 171 5.53 11.70 2.13
N LEU A 172 4.31 11.58 1.59
CA LEU A 172 3.99 10.60 0.55
C LEU A 172 4.23 11.13 -0.87
N GLU A 173 4.12 12.44 -1.08
CA GLU A 173 4.33 13.05 -2.39
C GLU A 173 5.80 12.97 -2.80
N HIS A 174 6.08 12.21 -3.85
CA HIS A 174 7.41 12.18 -4.44
C HIS A 174 7.78 13.56 -4.99
N THR A 175 8.73 14.20 -4.32
CA THR A 175 9.22 15.53 -4.66
C THR A 175 10.68 15.43 -5.09
N THR A 176 10.97 15.88 -6.30
CA THR A 176 12.35 16.02 -6.79
C THR A 176 12.84 17.45 -6.60
N LEU A 177 14.16 17.63 -6.53
CA LEU A 177 14.78 18.96 -6.45
C LEU A 177 14.32 19.86 -7.61
N ARG A 178 14.18 19.30 -8.81
CA ARG A 178 13.62 19.99 -9.99
C ARG A 178 12.25 20.64 -9.73
N LYS A 179 11.40 20.03 -8.89
CA LYS A 179 10.07 20.58 -8.61
C LYS A 179 10.15 21.79 -7.68
N VAL A 180 11.19 21.94 -6.87
CA VAL A 180 11.36 23.09 -5.96
C VAL A 180 12.32 24.15 -6.51
N THR A 181 13.17 23.80 -7.47
CA THR A 181 14.06 24.74 -8.14
C THR A 181 13.33 25.69 -9.09
N GLU A 182 13.63 26.98 -8.97
CA GLU A 182 13.21 28.04 -9.88
C GLU A 182 14.24 28.24 -10.99
N ASN A 183 15.51 28.40 -10.62
CA ASN A 183 16.60 28.67 -11.57
C ASN A 183 17.88 27.93 -11.18
N THR A 184 18.69 27.59 -12.18
CA THR A 184 19.99 26.94 -12.02
C THR A 184 21.00 27.62 -12.92
N ALA A 185 22.09 28.13 -12.36
CA ALA A 185 23.15 28.79 -13.10
C ALA A 185 24.53 28.32 -12.62
N ILE A 186 25.47 28.25 -13.56
CA ILE A 186 26.87 27.88 -13.28
C ILE A 186 27.71 29.13 -13.41
N TYR A 187 28.52 29.39 -12.39
CA TYR A 187 29.44 30.52 -12.32
C TYR A 187 30.87 30.00 -12.17
N TYR A 188 31.81 30.76 -12.72
CA TYR A 188 33.23 30.58 -12.43
C TYR A 188 33.61 31.57 -11.31
N ASP A 189 33.90 31.04 -10.13
CA ASP A 189 34.15 31.81 -8.91
C ASP A 189 35.43 31.28 -8.25
N PRO A 190 36.60 31.81 -8.67
CA PRO A 190 37.91 31.31 -8.25
C PRO A 190 38.26 31.65 -6.79
N ASP A 191 37.71 32.74 -6.26
CA ASP A 191 37.91 33.15 -4.87
C ASP A 191 36.77 32.63 -3.99
N LEU A 192 37.11 31.85 -2.96
CA LEU A 192 36.11 31.25 -2.06
C LEU A 192 35.47 32.29 -1.13
N GLN A 193 36.24 33.25 -0.63
CA GLN A 193 35.78 34.23 0.35
C GLN A 193 35.07 35.44 -0.30
N ASN A 194 35.56 35.89 -1.45
CA ASN A 194 35.02 37.06 -2.14
C ASN A 194 34.32 36.64 -3.43
N SER A 195 33.08 36.19 -3.29
CA SER A 195 32.32 35.73 -4.45
C SER A 195 32.07 36.83 -5.48
N VAL A 196 32.10 36.46 -6.76
CA VAL A 196 31.69 37.33 -7.90
C VAL A 196 30.25 37.84 -7.74
N ILE A 197 29.39 37.09 -7.04
CA ILE A 197 27.98 37.45 -6.84
C ILE A 197 27.84 38.30 -5.58
N ALA A 198 27.54 39.58 -5.75
CA ALA A 198 27.41 40.54 -4.65
C ALA A 198 26.33 40.17 -3.63
N GLU A 199 25.20 39.61 -4.08
CA GLU A 199 24.08 39.17 -3.23
C GLU A 199 24.49 38.06 -2.25
N ASP A 200 25.47 37.23 -2.62
CA ASP A 200 25.82 36.03 -1.87
C ASP A 200 27.03 36.23 -0.93
N ARG A 201 27.70 37.38 -0.98
CA ARG A 201 28.97 37.60 -0.25
C ARG A 201 28.85 37.50 1.26
N GLU A 202 27.78 38.07 1.81
CA GLU A 202 27.57 38.18 3.26
C GLU A 202 27.47 36.80 3.90
N PHE A 203 26.56 35.94 3.41
CA PHE A 203 26.38 34.61 4.00
C PHE A 203 27.55 33.65 3.71
N VAL A 204 28.19 33.79 2.55
CA VAL A 204 29.37 32.98 2.20
C VAL A 204 30.54 33.30 3.11
N SER A 205 30.77 34.58 3.43
CA SER A 205 31.84 35.00 4.34
C SER A 205 31.67 34.38 5.73
N VAL A 206 30.46 34.44 6.30
CA VAL A 206 30.12 33.83 7.59
C VAL A 206 30.33 32.31 7.58
N TYR A 207 29.98 31.63 6.49
CA TYR A 207 30.18 30.19 6.38
C TYR A 207 31.67 29.80 6.40
N HIS A 208 32.54 30.60 5.79
CA HIS A 208 33.98 30.35 5.76
C HIS A 208 34.72 30.74 7.05
N GLU A 209 34.06 31.46 7.96
CA GLU A 209 34.58 31.74 9.31
C GLU A 209 34.39 30.54 10.27
N MET A 210 33.67 29.51 9.85
CA MET A 210 33.49 28.28 10.63
C MET A 210 34.79 27.46 10.69
N PRO A 211 35.25 27.02 11.88
CA PRO A 211 36.57 26.43 12.09
C PRO A 211 36.77 25.04 11.45
N ASP A 212 35.71 24.39 10.98
CA ASP A 212 35.74 23.04 10.40
C ASP A 212 35.95 23.03 8.87
N PHE A 213 36.20 24.20 8.26
CA PHE A 213 36.30 24.34 6.81
C PHE A 213 37.74 24.22 6.30
N ASP A 214 38.06 23.13 5.59
CA ASP A 214 39.29 23.02 4.81
C ASP A 214 39.03 23.49 3.35
N PRO A 215 39.60 24.62 2.91
CA PRO A 215 39.46 25.11 1.54
C PRO A 215 40.22 24.26 0.50
N SER A 216 41.03 23.31 0.93
CA SER A 216 41.93 22.56 0.07
C SER A 216 41.15 21.60 -0.85
N GLY A 217 41.33 21.75 -2.17
CA GLY A 217 40.74 20.85 -3.17
C GLY A 217 39.35 21.20 -3.67
N ILE A 218 38.79 22.37 -3.32
CA ILE A 218 37.48 22.80 -3.84
C ILE A 218 37.62 23.37 -5.25
N SER A 219 36.69 23.00 -6.14
CA SER A 219 36.69 23.48 -7.52
C SER A 219 36.27 24.95 -7.63
N PRO A 220 36.85 25.71 -8.58
CA PRO A 220 36.47 27.10 -8.86
C PRO A 220 35.10 27.21 -9.55
N TRP A 221 34.50 26.11 -9.96
CA TRP A 221 33.18 26.08 -10.59
C TRP A 221 32.10 26.00 -9.52
N LEU A 222 31.19 26.96 -9.55
CA LEU A 222 30.09 27.10 -8.61
C LEU A 222 28.77 26.82 -9.33
N LEU A 223 28.00 25.86 -8.83
CA LEU A 223 26.61 25.65 -9.20
C LEU A 223 25.70 26.40 -8.22
N ARG A 224 25.00 27.44 -8.69
CA ARG A 224 24.01 28.19 -7.93
C ARG A 224 22.61 27.73 -8.32
N ILE A 225 21.85 27.24 -7.35
CA ILE A 225 20.47 26.81 -7.49
C ILE A 225 19.60 27.76 -6.68
N GLU A 226 18.64 28.41 -7.33
CA GLU A 226 17.64 29.26 -6.70
C GLU A 226 16.34 28.45 -6.53
N LEU A 227 15.80 28.45 -5.32
CA LEU A 227 14.62 27.64 -4.95
C LEU A 227 13.39 28.54 -4.78
N ASP A 228 12.25 28.04 -5.25
CA ASP A 228 10.96 28.73 -5.14
C ASP A 228 10.43 28.63 -3.70
N ARG A 229 10.37 29.78 -3.02
CA ARG A 229 9.89 29.91 -1.64
C ARG A 229 8.46 29.40 -1.45
N LYS A 230 7.58 29.58 -2.45
CA LYS A 230 6.18 29.13 -2.35
C LYS A 230 6.12 27.61 -2.28
N ARG A 231 6.89 26.93 -3.14
CA ARG A 231 6.95 25.46 -3.18
C ARG A 231 7.64 24.87 -1.97
N MET A 232 8.65 25.54 -1.43
CA MET A 232 9.31 25.15 -0.17
C MET A 232 8.33 25.18 1.01
N THR A 233 7.54 26.26 1.11
CA THR A 233 6.53 26.44 2.17
C THR A 233 5.39 25.44 2.04
N ASP A 234 4.87 25.24 0.83
CA ASP A 234 3.77 24.30 0.58
C ASP A 234 4.12 22.86 0.94
N LYS A 235 5.39 22.49 0.79
CA LYS A 235 5.91 21.15 1.06
C LYS A 235 6.52 21.00 2.45
N LYS A 236 6.55 22.06 3.26
CA LYS A 236 7.16 22.10 4.60
C LYS A 236 8.61 21.57 4.58
N LEU A 237 9.39 22.00 3.58
CA LEU A 237 10.81 21.66 3.41
C LEU A 237 11.70 22.79 3.94
N THR A 238 12.82 22.43 4.57
CA THR A 238 13.87 23.38 5.00
C THR A 238 15.14 23.21 4.18
N MET A 239 15.98 24.24 4.09
CA MET A 239 17.26 24.17 3.36
C MET A 239 18.21 23.13 3.95
N GLU A 240 18.21 22.99 5.29
CA GLU A 240 18.98 21.98 6.01
C GLU A 240 18.64 20.55 5.56
N GLN A 241 17.35 20.21 5.45
CA GLN A 241 16.90 18.89 5.00
C GLN A 241 17.35 18.59 3.56
N ILE A 242 17.36 19.61 2.69
CA ILE A 242 17.83 19.46 1.31
C ILE A 242 19.33 19.21 1.29
N ALA A 243 20.10 20.00 2.05
CA ALA A 243 21.55 19.85 2.14
C ALA A 243 21.93 18.46 2.68
N GLU A 244 21.30 18.01 3.77
CA GLU A 244 21.53 16.68 4.36
C GLU A 244 21.26 15.56 3.34
N LYS A 245 20.19 15.66 2.54
CA LYS A 245 19.88 14.67 1.50
C LYS A 245 20.89 14.67 0.35
N ILE A 246 21.44 15.82 -0.01
CA ILE A 246 22.49 15.93 -1.02
C ILE A 246 23.78 15.29 -0.49
N TYR A 247 24.19 15.62 0.74
CA TYR A 247 25.35 14.99 1.38
C TYR A 247 25.19 13.47 1.53
N ALA A 248 24.00 13.00 1.92
CA ALA A 248 23.72 11.57 2.03
C ALA A 248 23.77 10.84 0.68
N ALA A 249 23.44 11.52 -0.42
CA ALA A 249 23.42 10.93 -1.76
C ALA A 249 24.79 10.94 -2.46
N PHE A 250 25.58 12.00 -2.27
CA PHE A 250 26.83 12.24 -3.00
C PHE A 250 28.09 12.15 -2.11
N GLY A 251 27.94 11.96 -0.80
CA GLY A 251 29.06 11.84 0.14
C GLY A 251 29.89 13.12 0.27
N ASN A 252 31.20 12.96 0.41
CA ASN A 252 32.16 14.05 0.61
C ASN A 252 32.65 14.68 -0.70
N ASP A 253 32.12 14.26 -1.86
CA ASP A 253 32.59 14.76 -3.16
C ASP A 253 31.99 16.13 -3.51
N LEU A 254 30.97 16.57 -2.78
CA LEU A 254 30.28 17.84 -2.97
C LEU A 254 30.33 18.67 -1.69
N ASN A 255 30.68 19.94 -1.83
CA ASN A 255 30.50 20.94 -0.80
C ASN A 255 29.22 21.74 -1.08
N CYS A 256 28.32 21.81 -0.10
CA CYS A 256 27.02 22.44 -0.22
C CYS A 256 26.90 23.60 0.79
N VAL A 257 26.73 24.82 0.30
CA VAL A 257 26.52 26.01 1.10
C VAL A 257 25.13 26.54 0.80
N PHE A 258 24.36 26.87 1.83
CA PHE A 258 23.02 27.45 1.67
C PHE A 258 22.88 28.69 2.54
N ASN A 259 21.93 29.54 2.19
CA ASN A 259 21.53 30.67 3.02
C ASN A 259 20.35 30.32 3.93
N ASP A 260 20.08 31.20 4.90
CA ASP A 260 18.99 31.05 5.86
C ASP A 260 17.61 31.04 5.15
N ASP A 261 16.68 30.24 5.66
CA ASP A 261 15.28 30.15 5.20
C ASP A 261 14.55 31.51 5.26
N ASN A 262 15.06 32.47 6.04
CA ASN A 262 14.52 33.83 6.15
C ASN A 262 14.95 34.79 5.03
N ALA A 263 15.92 34.42 4.20
CA ALA A 263 16.41 35.26 3.10
C ALA A 263 15.32 35.53 2.04
N GLU A 264 15.45 36.63 1.30
CA GLU A 264 14.49 37.00 0.25
C GLU A 264 14.47 35.96 -0.89
N LYS A 265 15.67 35.50 -1.28
CA LYS A 265 15.87 34.41 -2.24
C LYS A 265 16.48 33.22 -1.53
N LEU A 266 15.97 32.02 -1.77
CA LEU A 266 16.54 30.78 -1.25
C LEU A 266 17.60 30.28 -2.23
N VAL A 267 18.86 30.25 -1.80
CA VAL A 267 20.00 29.97 -2.67
C VAL A 267 20.82 28.83 -2.09
N LEU A 268 21.07 27.84 -2.94
CA LEU A 268 21.93 26.70 -2.68
C LEU A 268 23.14 26.75 -3.61
N ARG A 269 24.34 26.68 -3.05
CA ARG A 269 25.62 26.75 -3.72
C ARG A 269 26.33 25.42 -3.59
N ILE A 270 26.61 24.77 -4.71
CA ILE A 270 27.29 23.47 -4.75
C ILE A 270 28.62 23.63 -5.46
N ARG A 271 29.69 23.15 -4.82
CA ARG A 271 31.03 23.02 -5.41
C ARG A 271 31.47 21.58 -5.34
N ILE A 272 32.38 21.21 -6.23
CA ILE A 272 32.95 19.85 -6.26
C ILE A 272 34.22 19.86 -5.41
N MET A 273 34.41 18.83 -4.58
CA MET A 273 35.68 18.55 -3.91
C MET A 273 36.48 17.58 -4.78
N ASN A 274 37.70 17.96 -5.16
CA ASN A 274 38.62 17.10 -5.89
C ASN A 274 39.33 16.15 -4.91
N SER A 275 38.92 14.88 -4.91
CA SER A 275 39.55 13.80 -4.15
C SER A 275 41.03 13.55 -4.53
N ASP A 276 41.48 14.00 -5.71
CA ASP A 276 42.84 13.78 -6.22
C ASP A 276 43.93 14.55 -5.47
N TYR A 277 43.58 15.58 -4.69
CA TYR A 277 44.54 16.31 -3.86
C TYR A 277 44.93 15.53 -2.59
N ASN A 278 44.02 14.71 -2.04
CA ASN A 278 44.28 13.92 -0.83
C ASN A 278 45.28 12.77 -1.07
N LEU A 279 45.43 12.30 -2.32
CA LEU A 279 46.43 11.29 -2.68
C LEU A 279 47.87 11.86 -2.76
N GLN A 280 48.02 13.12 -3.17
CA GLN A 280 49.35 13.75 -3.30
C GLN A 280 49.96 14.20 -1.95
N GLU A 281 49.15 14.56 -0.96
CA GLU A 281 49.65 14.87 0.39
C GLU A 281 50.09 13.61 1.17
N GLY A 282 49.40 12.47 0.96
CA GLY A 282 49.81 11.19 1.53
C GLY A 282 51.20 10.72 1.04
N GLU A 283 51.54 11.02 -0.22
CA GLU A 283 52.87 10.71 -0.78
C GLU A 283 53.96 11.72 -0.35
N LYS A 284 53.63 13.00 -0.19
CA LYS A 284 54.59 14.02 0.30
C LYS A 284 54.96 13.80 1.77
N THR A 285 54.01 13.36 2.60
CA THR A 285 54.26 13.05 4.01
C THR A 285 55.09 11.77 4.18
N ARG A 286 54.89 10.76 3.32
CA ARG A 286 55.76 9.55 3.26
C ARG A 286 57.19 9.84 2.80
N LYS A 287 57.40 10.79 1.88
CA LYS A 287 58.74 11.20 1.42
C LYS A 287 59.50 12.08 2.43
N ARG A 288 58.82 12.79 3.33
CA ARG A 288 59.47 13.60 4.39
C ARG A 288 59.92 12.80 5.61
N ASN A 289 59.25 11.69 5.93
CA ASN A 289 59.61 10.83 7.07
C ASN A 289 60.56 9.68 6.70
N GLY A 290 61.04 9.62 5.46
CA GLY A 290 61.92 8.57 4.94
C GLY A 290 63.20 9.09 4.29
N GLY A 291 63.65 10.30 4.65
CA GLY A 291 64.93 10.88 4.23
C GLY A 291 65.86 11.05 5.42
#